data_AF-A0AAV2QPB4-F1
#
_entry.id   AF-A0AAV2QPB4-F1
#
_cell.length_a   1.000
_cell.length_b   1.000
_cell.length_c   1.000
_cell.angle_alpha   90.00
_cell.angle_beta   90.00
_cell.angle_gamma   90.00
#
_symmetry.space_group_name_H-M   'P 1'
#
loop_
_entity.id
_entity.type
_entity.pdbx_description
1 polymer ?
#
loop_
_entity_poly.entity_id
_entity_poly.type
_entity_poly.pdbx_seq_one_letter_code
_entity_poly.pdbx_strand_id
1 'polypeptide(L)'
;MAGRALVVRLMSVAALLFCLSWAPTQVQGHGRLIQPPSRSSAWRYGFTTPPNYNDHELYCGGYSRQWSRNGGKCGPCGDPWDTPQPRLNEGGGKYGLGVIVEEWKEGQVVELGVQLTANHMGYFEFRLCPHNNPRYPVADECLDANVLKRADGSGHRYYPGPGAKKFYSNYRLPSDMTCKQCVLQWRYVCGNNWGTCENGTGMVGCGPQEEFRACADVKIKASDGTVDDKPSLIPEYPDIIKPESPDIINPESPDYNEVDVDTQKAATTTQKPTQMKGEPNHVGHIVALTLAFLLTLAVIFGFIIYFYWARDAVKGLVKHWKNSNAPQSISPSIIPPNKTSIMTISGPIGVPPPIPPRRQRSAGLPAEPMSPPPQPIRSISSPMSVTINGVQVPAGGTLSKKNPTVHSR
;
A
#
# COMPACT_ATOMS: atom_id res chain seq x y z
N MET A 1 -18.55 -2.91 -41.95
CA MET A 1 -17.28 -2.48 -41.32
C MET A 1 -17.46 -1.92 -39.90
N ALA A 2 -18.55 -1.20 -39.60
CA ALA A 2 -18.80 -0.61 -38.26
C ALA A 2 -18.78 -1.60 -37.08
N GLY A 3 -19.37 -2.79 -37.23
CA GLY A 3 -19.39 -3.80 -36.14
C GLY A 3 -18.02 -4.38 -35.78
N ARG A 4 -17.08 -4.46 -36.75
CA ARG A 4 -15.71 -4.93 -36.51
C ARG A 4 -14.90 -3.90 -35.70
N ALA A 5 -15.06 -2.61 -36.02
CA ALA A 5 -14.40 -1.54 -35.28
C ALA A 5 -14.89 -1.41 -33.83
N LEU A 6 -16.18 -1.66 -33.57
CA LEU A 6 -16.75 -1.61 -32.22
C LEU A 6 -16.22 -2.75 -31.33
N VAL A 7 -16.12 -3.96 -31.86
CA VAL A 7 -15.60 -5.12 -31.12
C VAL A 7 -14.11 -4.94 -30.79
N VAL A 8 -13.31 -4.40 -31.72
CA VAL A 8 -11.90 -4.11 -31.46
C VAL A 8 -11.75 -3.08 -30.35
N ARG A 9 -12.54 -2.00 -30.36
CA ARG A 9 -12.50 -0.97 -29.30
C ARG A 9 -12.89 -1.55 -27.93
N LEU A 10 -13.92 -2.38 -27.85
CA LEU A 10 -14.35 -3.01 -26.61
C LEU A 10 -13.28 -3.97 -26.04
N MET A 11 -12.64 -4.76 -26.91
CA MET A 11 -11.56 -5.66 -26.50
C MET A 11 -10.31 -4.90 -26.04
N SER A 12 -9.94 -3.81 -26.72
CA SER A 12 -8.83 -2.95 -26.29
C SER A 12 -9.08 -2.28 -24.95
N VAL A 13 -10.31 -1.84 -24.67
CA VAL A 13 -10.70 -1.27 -23.37
C VAL A 13 -10.67 -2.35 -22.28
N ALA A 14 -11.20 -3.54 -22.55
CA ALA A 14 -11.17 -4.65 -21.59
C ALA A 14 -9.73 -5.10 -21.26
N ALA A 15 -8.86 -5.18 -22.27
CA ALA A 15 -7.44 -5.49 -22.07
C ALA A 15 -6.72 -4.40 -21.27
N LEU A 16 -7.00 -3.12 -21.53
CA LEU A 16 -6.44 -2.00 -20.77
C LEU A 16 -6.88 -2.03 -19.30
N LEU A 17 -8.16 -2.25 -19.04
CA LEU A 17 -8.71 -2.37 -17.67
C LEU A 17 -8.13 -3.59 -16.93
N PHE A 18 -7.94 -4.70 -17.64
CA PHE A 18 -7.31 -5.90 -17.07
C PHE A 18 -5.82 -5.65 -16.74
N CYS A 19 -5.06 -5.02 -17.64
CA CYS A 19 -3.67 -4.64 -17.37
C CYS A 19 -3.55 -3.64 -16.21
N LEU A 20 -4.47 -2.68 -16.10
CA LEU A 20 -4.53 -1.74 -14.98
C LEU A 20 -4.84 -2.44 -13.64
N SER A 21 -5.62 -3.53 -13.66
CA SER A 21 -5.91 -4.33 -12.46
C SER A 21 -4.74 -5.22 -12.00
N TRP A 22 -3.73 -5.42 -12.85
CA TRP A 22 -2.53 -6.21 -12.58
C TRP A 22 -1.30 -5.36 -12.27
N ALA A 23 -1.41 -4.03 -12.27
CA ALA A 23 -0.34 -3.18 -11.75
C ALA A 23 -0.17 -3.47 -10.25
N PRO A 24 0.96 -4.03 -9.80
CA PRO A 24 1.17 -4.24 -8.38
C PRO A 24 1.27 -2.87 -7.71
N THR A 25 0.22 -2.46 -7.01
CA THR A 25 0.31 -1.37 -6.05
C THR A 25 1.05 -1.91 -4.82
N GLN A 26 2.35 -2.18 -4.95
CA GLN A 26 3.22 -2.19 -3.79
C GLN A 26 3.34 -0.74 -3.34
N VAL A 27 2.33 -0.29 -2.60
CA VAL A 27 2.49 0.83 -1.68
C VAL A 27 3.46 0.31 -0.63
N GLN A 28 4.74 0.51 -0.91
CA GLN A 28 5.80 0.29 0.05
C GLN A 28 5.66 1.42 1.07
N GLY A 29 5.35 1.07 2.31
CA GLY A 29 5.16 2.03 3.38
C GLY A 29 6.48 2.66 3.71
N HIS A 30 6.47 3.96 3.99
CA HIS A 30 7.71 4.64 4.26
C HIS A 30 7.50 5.86 5.13
N GLY A 31 8.30 5.96 6.18
CA GLY A 31 8.33 7.11 7.04
C GLY A 31 9.54 7.13 7.95
N ARG A 32 9.88 8.33 8.41
CA ARG A 32 11.04 8.59 9.26
C ARG A 32 10.68 9.58 10.37
N LEU A 33 11.21 9.35 11.56
CA LEU A 33 11.17 10.29 12.67
C LEU A 33 12.19 11.42 12.41
N ILE A 34 11.69 12.66 12.31
CA ILE A 34 12.45 13.83 11.87
C ILE A 34 12.62 14.91 12.94
N GLN A 35 11.75 14.95 13.95
CA GLN A 35 11.86 15.88 15.08
C GLN A 35 11.55 15.13 16.38
N PRO A 36 12.56 14.93 17.25
CA PRO A 36 13.98 15.03 16.93
C PRO A 36 14.37 14.00 15.84
N PRO A 37 15.43 14.21 15.04
CA PRO A 37 15.78 13.28 13.99
C PRO A 37 16.28 11.95 14.57
N SER A 38 15.78 10.82 14.04
CA SER A 38 16.21 9.49 14.46
C SER A 38 17.67 9.19 14.14
N ARG A 39 18.23 8.14 14.75
CA ARG A 39 19.57 7.58 14.48
C ARG A 39 19.88 7.44 12.98
N SER A 40 18.93 6.89 12.22
CA SER A 40 19.09 6.74 10.75
C SER A 40 18.91 8.05 9.97
N SER A 41 18.26 9.07 10.55
CA SER A 41 17.96 10.33 9.87
C SER A 41 18.86 11.49 10.29
N ALA A 42 19.59 11.38 11.40
CA ALA A 42 20.37 12.46 12.01
C ALA A 42 21.36 13.10 11.02
N TRP A 43 21.98 12.32 10.14
CA TRP A 43 22.89 12.82 9.09
C TRP A 43 22.22 13.85 8.16
N ARG A 44 20.91 13.75 7.92
CA ARG A 44 20.17 14.73 7.09
C ARG A 44 20.04 16.10 7.77
N TYR A 45 20.25 16.15 9.08
CA TYR A 45 20.09 17.33 9.93
C TYR A 45 21.44 17.86 10.43
N GLY A 46 22.54 17.50 9.76
CA GLY A 46 23.87 18.06 10.02
C GLY A 46 24.66 17.37 11.13
N PHE A 47 24.14 16.29 11.72
CA PHE A 47 24.91 15.49 12.66
C PHE A 47 25.95 14.63 11.94
N THR A 48 27.15 14.51 12.53
CA THR A 48 28.24 13.66 12.03
C THR A 48 27.97 12.18 12.34
N THR A 49 26.90 11.64 11.74
CA THR A 49 26.49 10.24 11.84
C THR A 49 26.54 9.56 10.46
N PRO A 50 26.81 8.25 10.35
CA PRO A 50 26.81 7.55 9.07
C PRO A 50 25.48 7.71 8.33
N PRO A 51 25.48 8.00 7.01
CA PRO A 51 24.24 8.14 6.28
C PRO A 51 23.51 6.79 6.14
N ASN A 52 22.19 6.83 6.38
CA ASN A 52 21.24 5.83 5.91
C ASN A 52 20.31 6.49 4.88
N TYR A 53 20.48 6.18 3.60
CA TYR A 53 19.62 6.73 2.54
C TYR A 53 18.21 6.12 2.55
N ASN A 54 18.06 4.93 3.14
CA ASN A 54 16.80 4.22 3.36
C ASN A 54 16.28 4.42 4.79
N ASP A 55 16.55 5.57 5.40
CA ASP A 55 16.11 5.94 6.75
C ASP A 55 14.59 6.02 6.96
N HIS A 56 13.83 5.84 5.89
CA HIS A 56 12.37 5.79 5.85
C HIS A 56 11.83 4.35 5.79
N GLU A 57 12.71 3.35 5.80
CA GLU A 57 12.43 1.92 5.69
C GLU A 57 12.77 1.18 7.00
N LEU A 58 12.48 1.76 8.16
CA LEU A 58 12.64 1.08 9.45
C LEU A 58 11.36 0.35 9.87
N TYR A 59 10.86 -0.45 8.93
CA TYR A 59 9.63 -1.25 8.91
C TYR A 59 9.77 -2.70 9.42
N CYS A 60 10.62 -2.95 10.42
CA CYS A 60 10.79 -4.28 11.01
C CYS A 60 11.26 -5.37 10.00
N GLY A 61 11.84 -4.95 8.87
CA GLY A 61 12.21 -5.83 7.75
C GLY A 61 11.08 -6.23 6.81
N GLY A 62 9.92 -5.55 6.90
CA GLY A 62 8.74 -5.75 6.07
C GLY A 62 7.70 -6.68 6.70
N TYR A 63 6.43 -6.49 6.31
CA TYR A 63 5.26 -7.17 6.90
C TYR A 63 5.42 -8.70 7.00
N SER A 64 5.80 -9.39 5.92
CA SER A 64 5.91 -10.85 5.93
C SER A 64 7.03 -11.35 6.86
N ARG A 65 8.17 -10.64 6.90
CA ARG A 65 9.28 -11.00 7.80
C ARG A 65 8.88 -10.80 9.26
N GLN A 66 8.22 -9.70 9.59
CA GLN A 66 7.73 -9.42 10.93
C GLN A 66 6.72 -10.49 11.39
N TRP A 67 5.65 -10.71 10.63
CA TRP A 67 4.51 -11.50 11.10
C TRP A 67 4.64 -12.99 10.84
N SER A 68 5.12 -13.38 9.65
CA SER A 68 5.19 -14.80 9.27
C SER A 68 6.43 -15.49 9.86
N ARG A 69 7.57 -14.80 9.91
CA ARG A 69 8.85 -15.38 10.38
C ARG A 69 9.15 -15.02 11.83
N ASN A 70 8.96 -13.76 12.21
CA ASN A 70 9.38 -13.26 13.52
C ASN A 70 8.23 -13.25 14.55
N GLY A 71 7.06 -13.80 14.22
CA GLY A 71 5.94 -13.91 15.16
C GLY A 71 5.42 -12.56 15.66
N GLY A 72 5.46 -11.53 14.80
CA GLY A 72 5.08 -10.15 15.12
C GLY A 72 6.19 -9.31 15.74
N LYS A 73 7.34 -9.90 16.07
CA LYS A 73 8.44 -9.19 16.74
C LYS A 73 9.18 -8.25 15.78
N CYS A 74 9.64 -7.12 16.34
CA CYS A 74 10.38 -6.07 15.65
C CYS A 74 11.49 -5.56 16.55
N GLY A 75 12.67 -5.21 16.00
CA GLY A 75 13.71 -4.56 16.79
C GLY A 75 13.21 -3.24 17.38
N PRO A 76 13.64 -2.83 18.60
CA PRO A 76 13.16 -1.62 19.26
C PRO A 76 13.34 -0.35 18.41
N CYS A 77 14.31 -0.34 17.49
CA CYS A 77 14.58 0.79 16.60
C CYS A 77 14.27 0.51 15.12
N GLY A 78 13.42 -0.48 14.83
CA GLY A 78 12.82 -0.72 13.51
C GLY A 78 13.59 -1.65 12.60
N ASP A 79 14.71 -2.18 13.06
CA ASP A 79 15.44 -3.25 12.39
C ASP A 79 14.64 -4.58 12.43
N PRO A 80 14.89 -5.51 11.49
CA PRO A 80 14.28 -6.84 11.54
C PRO A 80 14.70 -7.60 12.81
N TRP A 81 13.73 -8.17 13.52
CA TRP A 81 13.98 -8.83 14.80
C TRP A 81 14.99 -10.00 14.72
N ASP A 82 15.07 -10.71 13.60
CA ASP A 82 15.96 -11.86 13.42
C ASP A 82 17.39 -11.50 12.99
N THR A 83 17.76 -10.22 12.88
CA THR A 83 19.17 -9.84 12.68
C THR A 83 19.97 -9.87 13.98
N PRO A 84 21.28 -10.20 13.93
CA PRO A 84 22.14 -10.18 15.11
C PRO A 84 22.12 -8.84 15.84
N GLN A 85 22.25 -8.90 17.17
CA GLN A 85 22.40 -7.70 18.00
C GLN A 85 23.87 -7.34 18.21
N PRO A 86 24.21 -6.04 18.39
CA PRO A 86 23.30 -4.91 18.23
C PRO A 86 22.88 -4.73 16.77
N ARG A 87 21.58 -4.57 16.53
CA ARG A 87 21.06 -4.29 15.18
C ARG A 87 21.50 -2.89 14.76
N LEU A 88 21.41 -2.59 13.46
CA LEU A 88 22.02 -1.37 12.90
C LEU A 88 21.56 -0.08 13.60
N ASN A 89 20.30 0.01 14.04
CA ASN A 89 19.75 1.20 14.71
C ASN A 89 19.70 1.07 16.23
N GLU A 90 20.20 -0.02 16.82
CA GLU A 90 20.30 -0.19 18.28
C GLU A 90 21.56 0.45 18.84
N GLY A 91 21.59 0.68 20.16
CA GLY A 91 22.81 1.17 20.83
C GLY A 91 23.96 0.19 20.60
N GLY A 92 25.10 0.72 20.16
CA GLY A 92 26.25 -0.09 19.73
C GLY A 92 26.22 -0.51 18.26
N GLY A 93 25.09 -0.36 17.57
CA GLY A 93 24.96 -0.58 16.12
C GLY A 93 25.54 0.58 15.30
N LYS A 94 25.63 0.39 13.98
CA LYS A 94 26.18 1.36 13.02
C LYS A 94 25.60 2.78 13.16
N TYR A 95 24.30 2.89 13.41
CA TYR A 95 23.58 4.16 13.54
C TYR A 95 23.30 4.55 15.00
N GLY A 96 23.35 3.60 15.94
CA GLY A 96 23.14 3.86 17.37
C GLY A 96 24.41 4.28 18.10
N LEU A 97 24.91 5.46 17.75
CA LEU A 97 26.14 6.03 18.30
C LEU A 97 25.93 6.77 19.64
N GLY A 98 24.68 6.96 20.08
CA GLY A 98 24.35 7.73 21.29
C GLY A 98 24.51 9.24 21.14
N VAL A 99 24.45 9.77 19.91
CA VAL A 99 24.53 11.21 19.63
C VAL A 99 23.26 11.89 20.11
N ILE A 100 23.39 12.77 21.11
CA ILE A 100 22.27 13.56 21.62
C ILE A 100 21.85 14.56 20.55
N VAL A 101 20.68 14.34 19.96
CA VAL A 101 20.15 15.19 18.88
C VAL A 101 19.29 16.35 19.39
N GLU A 102 18.86 16.31 20.65
CA GLU A 102 18.01 17.32 21.27
C GLU A 102 18.14 17.28 22.80
N GLU A 103 17.97 18.43 23.46
CA GLU A 103 17.96 18.55 24.93
C GLU A 103 16.66 19.21 25.41
N TRP A 104 15.99 18.59 26.39
CA TRP A 104 14.73 19.05 26.96
C TRP A 104 14.80 19.14 28.48
N LYS A 105 13.75 19.73 29.08
CA LYS A 105 13.49 19.69 30.52
C LYS A 105 12.41 18.67 30.85
N GLU A 106 12.49 18.05 32.01
CA GLU A 106 11.42 17.19 32.53
C GLU A 106 10.07 17.94 32.54
N GLY A 107 8.96 17.24 32.31
CA GLY A 107 7.62 17.83 32.27
C GLY A 107 7.32 18.74 31.07
N GLN A 108 8.32 19.06 30.24
CA GLN A 108 8.17 19.94 29.08
C GLN A 108 7.18 19.38 28.05
N VAL A 109 6.42 20.27 27.41
CA VAL A 109 5.68 19.93 26.19
C VAL A 109 6.61 20.09 24.99
N VAL A 110 6.78 19.01 24.24
CA VAL A 110 7.69 18.93 23.08
C VAL A 110 6.90 18.66 21.81
N GLU A 111 7.31 19.29 20.70
CA GLU A 111 6.77 19.01 19.38
C GLU A 111 7.56 17.87 18.74
N LEU A 112 6.87 16.77 18.41
CA LEU A 112 7.44 15.61 17.75
C LEU A 112 6.97 15.55 16.29
N GLY A 113 7.87 15.23 15.38
CA GLY A 113 7.68 15.34 13.94
C GLY A 113 8.04 14.05 13.19
N VAL A 114 7.12 13.61 12.33
CA VAL A 114 7.27 12.42 11.49
C VAL A 114 7.07 12.82 10.03
N GLN A 115 7.96 12.39 9.13
CA GLN A 115 7.74 12.50 7.70
C GLN A 115 7.27 11.15 7.16
N LEU A 116 6.09 11.10 6.54
CA LEU A 116 5.68 9.96 5.73
C LEU A 116 5.90 10.28 4.25
N THR A 117 6.62 9.41 3.55
CA THR A 117 6.71 9.46 2.08
C THR A 117 5.64 8.59 1.43
N ALA A 118 5.11 7.60 2.17
CA ALA A 118 3.90 6.87 1.84
C ALA A 118 3.06 6.70 3.11
N ASN A 119 1.79 7.11 3.06
CA ASN A 119 0.91 7.09 4.22
C ASN A 119 0.02 5.85 4.20
N HIS A 120 0.21 4.98 5.19
CA HIS A 120 -0.46 3.69 5.34
C HIS A 120 -1.58 3.74 6.41
N MET A 121 -2.17 4.92 6.64
CA MET A 121 -3.23 5.15 7.63
C MET A 121 -2.76 4.79 9.05
N GLY A 122 -3.60 4.26 9.94
CA GLY A 122 -3.16 3.81 11.27
C GLY A 122 -2.81 4.96 12.22
N TYR A 123 -1.80 4.76 13.07
CA TYR A 123 -1.46 5.73 14.13
C TYR A 123 0.01 5.72 14.55
N PHE A 124 0.50 6.87 15.02
CA PHE A 124 1.78 7.00 15.70
C PHE A 124 1.61 6.90 17.22
N GLU A 125 2.59 6.29 17.86
CA GLU A 125 2.85 6.36 19.29
C GLU A 125 4.30 6.78 19.50
N PHE A 126 4.56 7.47 20.62
CA PHE A 126 5.90 7.84 21.04
C PHE A 126 6.16 7.28 22.43
N ARG A 127 7.30 6.63 22.60
CA ARG A 127 7.76 6.03 23.87
C ARG A 127 9.10 6.62 24.26
N LEU A 128 9.40 6.64 25.54
CA LEU A 128 10.62 7.25 26.06
C LEU A 128 11.26 6.38 27.13
N CYS A 129 12.52 6.01 26.99
CA CYS A 129 13.25 5.26 28.02
C CYS A 129 14.41 6.09 28.56
N PRO A 130 14.59 6.25 29.89
CA PRO A 130 15.79 6.82 30.49
C PRO A 130 16.95 5.82 30.43
N HIS A 131 17.43 5.58 29.20
CA HIS A 131 18.29 4.44 28.86
C HIS A 131 19.69 4.53 29.47
N ASN A 132 20.33 5.70 29.34
CA ASN A 132 21.66 6.03 29.86
C ASN A 132 22.77 5.03 29.50
N ASN A 133 22.58 4.21 28.46
CA ASN A 133 23.54 3.20 28.04
C ASN A 133 23.65 3.10 26.50
N PRO A 134 24.31 4.08 25.85
CA PRO A 134 24.29 4.21 24.39
C PRO A 134 24.95 3.03 23.64
N ARG A 135 25.65 2.13 24.32
CA ARG A 135 26.33 0.97 23.73
C ARG A 135 25.49 -0.31 23.68
N TYR A 136 24.31 -0.28 24.28
CA TYR A 136 23.43 -1.46 24.35
C TYR A 136 22.04 -1.15 23.77
N PRO A 137 21.33 -2.15 23.21
CA PRO A 137 19.95 -1.99 22.80
C PRO A 137 19.06 -1.55 23.96
N VAL A 138 18.07 -0.69 23.66
CA VAL A 138 17.04 -0.31 24.63
C VAL A 138 16.04 -1.44 24.79
N ALA A 139 15.60 -1.69 26.03
CA ALA A 139 14.59 -2.68 26.35
C ALA A 139 13.19 -2.23 25.85
N ASP A 140 12.44 -3.13 25.20
CA ASP A 140 11.04 -2.85 24.86
C ASP A 140 10.22 -2.60 26.14
N GLU A 141 10.52 -3.30 27.24
CA GLU A 141 9.83 -3.13 28.54
C GLU A 141 9.98 -1.71 29.09
N CYS A 142 11.16 -1.10 28.93
CA CYS A 142 11.39 0.28 29.36
C CYS A 142 10.57 1.27 28.52
N LEU A 143 10.51 1.04 27.21
CA LEU A 143 9.75 1.89 26.29
C LEU A 143 8.24 1.75 26.54
N ASP A 144 7.74 0.52 26.69
CA ASP A 144 6.32 0.23 26.89
C ASP A 144 5.80 0.72 28.23
N ALA A 145 6.65 0.77 29.26
CA ALA A 145 6.31 1.40 30.55
C ALA A 145 6.12 2.93 30.43
N ASN A 146 6.60 3.55 29.36
CA ASN A 146 6.75 5.01 29.25
C ASN A 146 6.21 5.55 27.91
N VAL A 147 4.96 5.23 27.59
CA VAL A 147 4.25 5.78 26.42
C VAL A 147 3.84 7.23 26.69
N LEU A 148 4.31 8.16 25.84
CA LEU A 148 4.03 9.58 25.98
C LEU A 148 2.56 9.91 25.73
N LYS A 149 2.03 10.89 26.46
CA LYS A 149 0.68 11.42 26.28
C LYS A 149 0.72 12.68 25.43
N ARG A 150 -0.24 12.81 24.52
CA ARG A 150 -0.44 14.02 23.75
C ARG A 150 -0.78 15.18 24.69
N ALA A 151 -0.20 16.33 24.43
CA ALA A 151 -0.31 17.51 25.29
C ALA A 151 -1.73 18.09 25.33
N ASP A 152 -2.55 17.81 24.31
CA ASP A 152 -3.95 18.20 24.20
C ASP A 152 -4.93 17.28 24.96
N GLY A 153 -4.43 16.22 25.62
CA GLY A 153 -5.25 15.28 26.39
C GLY A 153 -5.98 14.23 25.55
N SER A 154 -5.74 14.14 24.24
CA SER A 154 -6.39 13.16 23.34
C SER A 154 -5.85 11.72 23.45
N GLY A 155 -5.08 11.41 24.49
CA GLY A 155 -4.49 10.09 24.73
C GLY A 155 -3.06 9.96 24.22
N HIS A 156 -2.68 8.76 23.79
CA HIS A 156 -1.31 8.42 23.38
C HIS A 156 -1.09 8.40 21.86
N ARG A 157 -2.18 8.27 21.08
CA ARG A 157 -2.12 8.01 19.65
C ARG A 157 -2.35 9.27 18.84
N TYR A 158 -1.54 9.45 17.80
CA TYR A 158 -1.76 10.43 16.75
C TYR A 158 -2.15 9.74 15.46
N TYR A 159 -3.28 10.13 14.86
CA TYR A 159 -3.79 9.56 13.62
C TYR A 159 -3.43 10.50 12.46
N PRO A 160 -2.43 10.16 11.61
CA PRO A 160 -2.06 11.02 10.50
C PRO A 160 -3.19 11.12 9.47
N GLY A 161 -3.58 12.35 9.14
CA GLY A 161 -4.45 12.60 7.99
C GLY A 161 -3.79 12.17 6.67
N PRO A 162 -4.52 12.12 5.55
CA PRO A 162 -4.01 11.57 4.29
C PRO A 162 -2.83 12.37 3.71
N GLY A 163 -2.07 11.69 2.84
CA GLY A 163 -1.00 12.26 2.02
C GLY A 163 0.41 12.01 2.56
N ALA A 164 1.38 12.13 1.65
CA ALA A 164 2.81 12.08 1.93
C ALA A 164 3.31 13.47 2.33
N LYS A 165 3.54 13.67 3.63
CA LYS A 165 3.93 14.97 4.20
C LYS A 165 4.57 14.80 5.57
N LYS A 166 4.96 15.92 6.16
CA LYS A 166 5.40 16.01 7.54
C LYS A 166 4.19 16.22 8.45
N PHE A 167 4.16 15.48 9.55
CA PHE A 167 3.15 15.54 10.60
C PHE A 167 3.84 15.93 11.89
N TYR A 168 3.25 16.89 12.60
CA TYR A 168 3.75 17.40 13.87
C TYR A 168 2.67 17.29 14.94
N SER A 169 3.08 16.96 16.15
CA SER A 169 2.16 16.82 17.29
C SER A 169 2.89 17.01 18.62
N ASN A 170 2.20 17.63 19.58
CA ASN A 170 2.77 17.97 20.87
C ASN A 170 2.54 16.86 21.89
N TYR A 171 3.60 16.48 22.62
CA TYR A 171 3.58 15.48 23.68
C TYR A 171 4.15 16.05 24.97
N ARG A 172 3.71 15.52 26.11
CA ARG A 172 4.22 15.91 27.43
C ARG A 172 5.25 14.89 27.90
N LEU A 173 6.45 15.36 28.22
CA LEU A 173 7.47 14.54 28.88
C LEU A 173 7.06 14.25 30.34
N PRO A 174 7.47 13.11 30.93
CA PRO A 174 7.24 12.85 32.35
C PRO A 174 7.92 13.92 33.22
N SER A 175 7.28 14.31 34.32
CA SER A 175 7.77 15.37 35.23
C SER A 175 8.84 14.90 36.21
N ASP A 176 9.05 13.59 36.28
CA ASP A 176 9.91 12.87 37.22
C ASP A 176 10.93 11.99 36.48
N MET A 177 11.24 12.34 35.23
CA MET A 177 12.19 11.59 34.40
C MET A 177 13.28 12.53 33.89
N THR A 178 14.52 12.19 34.24
CA THR A 178 15.72 12.77 33.66
C THR A 178 16.63 11.68 33.14
N CYS A 179 17.52 12.02 32.22
CA CYS A 179 18.42 11.08 31.57
C CYS A 179 19.54 11.83 30.85
N LYS A 180 20.77 11.37 31.03
CA LYS A 180 21.91 11.81 30.23
C LYS A 180 21.76 11.42 28.77
N GLN A 181 21.15 10.26 28.53
CA GLN A 181 20.79 9.76 27.21
C GLN A 181 19.51 8.94 27.31
N CYS A 182 18.38 9.57 26.98
CA CYS A 182 17.12 8.88 26.74
C CYS A 182 17.05 8.34 25.32
N VAL A 183 16.30 7.25 25.14
CA VAL A 183 15.85 6.81 23.82
C VAL A 183 14.38 7.18 23.64
N LEU A 184 14.10 8.08 22.69
CA LEU A 184 12.76 8.34 22.19
C LEU A 184 12.49 7.40 21.01
N GLN A 185 11.47 6.54 21.13
CA GLN A 185 11.01 5.69 20.04
C GLN A 185 9.74 6.28 19.42
N TRP A 186 9.77 6.53 18.12
CA TRP A 186 8.56 6.61 17.31
C TRP A 186 8.16 5.20 16.89
N ARG A 187 6.90 4.85 17.09
CA ARG A 187 6.27 3.62 16.57
C ARG A 187 5.09 4.01 15.70
N TYR A 188 5.04 3.48 14.49
CA TYR A 188 3.93 3.65 13.57
C TYR A 188 3.32 2.30 13.27
N VAL A 189 2.10 2.08 13.74
CA VAL A 189 1.29 0.93 13.37
C VAL A 189 0.41 1.37 12.21
N CYS A 190 0.64 0.79 11.03
CA CYS A 190 -0.16 1.05 9.84
C CYS A 190 -1.60 0.55 10.02
N GLY A 191 -2.48 0.90 9.10
CA GLY A 191 -3.90 0.59 9.21
C GLY A 191 -4.58 0.30 7.88
N ASN A 192 -3.82 -0.16 6.88
CA ASN A 192 -4.30 -0.40 5.52
C ASN A 192 -4.48 -1.90 5.20
N ASN A 193 -4.07 -2.82 6.07
CA ASN A 193 -4.29 -4.25 5.87
C ASN A 193 -5.65 -4.67 6.44
N TRP A 194 -6.33 -5.60 5.76
CA TRP A 194 -7.51 -6.26 6.30
C TRP A 194 -7.11 -7.34 7.30
N GLY A 195 -7.82 -7.44 8.42
CA GLY A 195 -7.64 -8.52 9.37
C GLY A 195 -8.79 -8.65 10.35
N THR A 196 -8.66 -9.60 11.28
CA THR A 196 -9.66 -9.90 12.31
C THR A 196 -9.42 -9.02 13.54
N CYS A 197 -10.45 -8.33 14.00
CA CYS A 197 -10.45 -7.55 15.23
C CYS A 197 -10.68 -8.44 16.47
N GLU A 198 -10.49 -7.87 17.66
CA GLU A 198 -10.69 -8.56 18.95
C GLU A 198 -12.10 -9.14 19.11
N ASN A 199 -13.12 -8.47 18.57
CA ASN A 199 -14.52 -8.94 18.61
C ASN A 199 -14.83 -10.02 17.56
N GLY A 200 -13.83 -10.52 16.83
CA GLY A 200 -13.97 -11.53 15.78
C GLY A 200 -14.48 -11.01 14.43
N THR A 201 -14.78 -9.71 14.30
CA THR A 201 -15.17 -9.12 13.01
C THR A 201 -13.95 -8.86 12.13
N GLY A 202 -14.14 -8.81 10.80
CA GLY A 202 -13.08 -8.44 9.85
C GLY A 202 -13.22 -6.98 9.41
N MET A 203 -12.14 -6.21 9.46
CA MET A 203 -12.08 -4.88 8.83
C MET A 203 -10.64 -4.47 8.50
N VAL A 204 -10.52 -3.43 7.67
CA VAL A 204 -9.25 -2.74 7.42
C VAL A 204 -8.73 -2.12 8.72
N GLY A 205 -7.43 -2.29 8.98
CA GLY A 205 -6.74 -1.81 10.17
C GLY A 205 -6.78 -2.76 11.38
N CYS A 206 -7.47 -3.90 11.27
CA CYS A 206 -7.47 -4.93 12.30
C CYS A 206 -6.45 -6.04 12.03
N GLY A 207 -6.11 -6.79 13.06
CA GLY A 207 -5.12 -7.87 13.00
C GLY A 207 -3.69 -7.34 12.75
N PRO A 208 -2.78 -8.21 12.27
CA PRO A 208 -1.42 -7.84 11.91
C PRO A 208 -1.36 -6.67 10.92
N GLN A 209 -0.56 -5.66 11.23
CA GLN A 209 -0.31 -4.48 10.38
C GLN A 209 1.19 -4.30 10.18
N GLU A 210 1.59 -3.67 9.08
CA GLU A 210 2.98 -3.22 8.95
C GLU A 210 3.33 -2.24 10.08
N GLU A 211 4.53 -2.33 10.60
CA GLU A 211 4.99 -1.51 11.71
C GLU A 211 6.33 -0.86 11.36
N PHE A 212 6.45 0.44 11.65
CA PHE A 212 7.73 1.17 11.59
C PHE A 212 8.14 1.57 13.00
N ARG A 213 9.44 1.51 13.28
CA ARG A 213 10.01 2.09 14.48
C ARG A 213 11.25 2.91 14.15
N ALA A 214 11.50 3.97 14.90
CA ALA A 214 12.77 4.69 14.82
C ALA A 214 13.11 5.26 16.20
N CYS A 215 14.40 5.22 16.55
CA CYS A 215 14.90 5.73 17.81
C CYS A 215 15.69 7.03 17.62
N ALA A 216 15.50 8.00 18.50
CA ALA A 216 16.33 9.21 18.63
C ALA A 216 16.92 9.27 20.03
N ASP A 217 18.18 9.69 20.13
CA ASP A 217 18.87 9.83 21.41
C ASP A 217 18.76 11.29 21.89
N VAL A 218 18.09 11.51 23.02
CA VAL A 218 17.83 12.85 23.56
C VAL A 218 18.31 12.97 25.00
N LYS A 219 18.44 14.18 25.51
CA LYS A 219 18.79 14.43 26.92
C LYS A 219 17.66 15.15 27.63
N ILE A 220 17.35 14.74 28.84
CA ILE A 220 16.31 15.39 29.66
C ILE A 220 16.94 15.77 31.00
N LYS A 221 16.86 17.05 31.34
CA LYS A 221 17.38 17.60 32.59
C LYS A 221 16.25 18.00 33.53
N ALA A 222 16.52 17.95 34.83
CA ALA A 222 15.64 18.51 35.84
C ALA A 222 15.60 20.03 35.74
N SER A 223 14.62 20.62 36.43
CA SER A 223 14.48 22.09 36.51
C SER A 223 15.70 22.79 37.12
N ASP A 224 16.40 22.13 38.04
CA ASP A 224 17.64 22.60 38.68
C ASP A 224 18.91 22.27 37.86
N GLY A 225 18.76 21.60 36.71
CA GLY A 225 19.85 21.20 35.83
C GLY A 225 20.48 19.85 36.15
N THR A 226 20.06 19.17 37.22
CA THR A 226 20.50 17.80 37.53
C THR A 226 20.01 16.79 36.49
N VAL A 227 20.71 15.67 36.37
CA VAL A 227 20.45 14.64 35.36
C VAL A 227 20.76 13.27 35.97
N ASP A 228 19.80 12.35 35.89
CA ASP A 228 20.04 10.95 36.21
C ASP A 228 20.89 10.29 35.12
N ASP A 229 21.95 9.60 35.53
CA ASP A 229 22.84 8.83 34.67
C ASP A 229 22.76 7.32 34.91
N LYS A 230 21.86 6.87 35.80
CA LYS A 230 21.64 5.46 36.08
C LYS A 230 21.08 4.77 34.84
N PRO A 231 21.74 3.71 34.34
CA PRO A 231 21.21 2.90 33.24
C PRO A 231 19.88 2.27 33.60
N SER A 232 18.90 2.32 32.68
CA SER A 232 17.74 1.43 32.75
C SER A 232 18.19 -0.03 32.60
N LEU A 233 17.36 -0.97 33.05
CA LEU A 233 17.65 -2.42 32.94
C LEU A 233 18.15 -2.77 31.53
N ILE A 234 19.32 -3.42 31.48
CA ILE A 234 19.86 -4.00 30.26
C ILE A 234 19.13 -5.34 30.08
N PRO A 235 18.48 -5.60 28.93
CA PRO A 235 17.93 -6.93 28.69
C PRO A 235 19.07 -7.95 28.77
N GLU A 236 18.84 -9.08 29.45
CA GLU A 236 19.77 -10.21 29.41
C GLU A 236 19.78 -10.76 27.98
N TYR A 237 20.67 -10.23 27.14
CA TYR A 237 20.92 -10.77 25.81
C TYR A 237 22.04 -11.81 25.92
N PRO A 238 21.76 -13.10 25.62
CA PRO A 238 22.70 -14.18 25.86
C PRO A 238 23.99 -14.15 25.03
N ASP A 239 24.18 -13.23 24.08
CA ASP A 239 25.32 -13.27 23.15
C ASP A 239 26.01 -11.92 22.87
N ILE A 240 25.78 -10.88 23.67
CA ILE A 240 26.69 -9.71 23.59
C ILE A 240 28.00 -10.16 24.23
N ILE A 241 28.95 -10.58 23.39
CA ILE A 241 30.36 -10.71 23.75
C ILE A 241 30.69 -9.44 24.52
N LYS A 242 30.80 -9.53 25.85
CA LYS A 242 31.31 -8.44 26.66
C LYS A 242 32.66 -8.13 26.04
N PRO A 243 32.93 -6.90 25.55
CA PRO A 243 34.30 -6.54 25.28
C PRO A 243 35.01 -6.73 26.62
N GLU A 244 35.86 -7.74 26.65
CA GLU A 244 36.77 -7.97 27.75
C GLU A 244 37.53 -6.65 27.95
N SER A 245 37.70 -6.29 29.22
CA SER A 245 38.42 -5.12 29.74
C SER A 245 39.47 -4.52 28.78
N PRO A 246 39.66 -3.17 28.75
CA PRO A 246 40.64 -2.54 27.88
C PRO A 246 42.06 -2.81 28.39
N ASP A 247 42.57 -4.01 28.13
CA ASP A 247 44.00 -4.26 28.19
C ASP A 247 44.62 -3.75 26.90
N ILE A 248 45.53 -2.81 27.12
CA ILE A 248 46.31 -2.04 26.16
C ILE A 248 46.93 -2.95 25.11
N ILE A 249 46.53 -2.83 23.84
CA ILE A 249 47.33 -3.30 22.71
C ILE A 249 47.34 -2.23 21.61
N ASN A 250 48.57 -1.87 21.23
CA ASN A 250 48.97 -0.90 20.22
C ASN A 250 48.28 -1.10 18.84
N PRO A 251 48.20 -0.04 18.03
CA PRO A 251 47.60 -0.10 16.71
C PRO A 251 48.60 -0.66 15.71
N GLU A 252 48.45 -1.92 15.34
CA GLU A 252 49.06 -2.44 14.12
C GLU A 252 47.97 -3.07 13.27
N SER A 253 47.72 -2.43 12.13
CA SER A 253 46.76 -2.90 11.13
C SER A 253 47.15 -4.29 10.65
N PRO A 254 46.15 -5.09 10.22
CA PRO A 254 46.36 -5.77 8.95
C PRO A 254 45.16 -5.61 8.02
N ASP A 255 45.44 -4.88 6.94
CA ASP A 255 45.35 -5.35 5.57
C ASP A 255 44.24 -6.36 5.21
N TYR A 256 43.32 -5.89 4.37
CA TYR A 256 42.24 -6.67 3.78
C TYR A 256 42.81 -7.58 2.69
N ASN A 257 42.90 -8.87 2.94
CA ASN A 257 43.17 -9.84 1.89
C ASN A 257 41.87 -10.40 1.31
N GLU A 258 41.76 -10.25 0.00
CA GLU A 258 40.79 -10.88 -0.89
C GLU A 258 40.68 -12.39 -0.62
N VAL A 259 39.44 -12.91 -0.68
CA VAL A 259 39.23 -14.37 -0.81
C VAL A 259 38.91 -14.66 -2.26
N ASP A 260 39.90 -15.27 -2.89
CA ASP A 260 39.89 -15.75 -4.26
C ASP A 260 38.97 -16.97 -4.43
N VAL A 261 38.44 -17.06 -5.64
CA VAL A 261 37.56 -18.13 -6.13
C VAL A 261 38.40 -19.35 -6.45
N ASP A 262 38.28 -20.44 -5.67
CA ASP A 262 38.05 -21.79 -6.19
C ASP A 262 37.99 -22.83 -5.08
N THR A 263 37.40 -23.99 -5.40
CA THR A 263 37.34 -25.24 -4.62
C THR A 263 36.03 -25.49 -3.86
N GLN A 264 34.95 -25.70 -4.62
CA GLN A 264 33.93 -26.66 -4.20
C GLN A 264 34.04 -27.93 -5.07
N LYS A 265 34.75 -28.93 -4.54
CA LYS A 265 34.55 -30.31 -4.94
C LYS A 265 34.55 -31.20 -3.69
N ALA A 266 33.46 -31.95 -3.58
CA ALA A 266 33.24 -33.09 -2.71
C ALA A 266 32.97 -32.82 -1.21
N ALA A 267 31.69 -32.69 -0.88
CA ALA A 267 31.11 -33.33 0.30
C ALA A 267 29.59 -33.53 0.09
N THR A 268 29.23 -34.49 -0.75
CA THR A 268 27.88 -35.07 -0.79
C THR A 268 27.71 -35.90 0.48
N THR A 269 26.87 -35.44 1.41
CA THR A 269 26.28 -36.30 2.45
C THR A 269 24.77 -36.28 2.32
N THR A 270 24.25 -37.44 1.93
CA THR A 270 22.86 -37.84 1.80
C THR A 270 22.04 -37.48 3.05
N GLN A 271 21.07 -36.57 2.91
CA GLN A 271 19.92 -36.50 3.82
C GLN A 271 18.63 -36.90 3.08
N LYS A 272 17.95 -37.87 3.68
CA LYS A 272 16.68 -38.48 3.29
C LYS A 272 15.53 -37.46 3.46
N PRO A 273 14.61 -37.28 2.50
CA PRO A 273 13.54 -36.30 2.63
C PRO A 273 12.46 -36.82 3.59
N THR A 274 12.28 -36.11 4.71
CA THR A 274 11.09 -36.27 5.56
C THR A 274 10.03 -35.30 5.05
N GLN A 275 8.87 -35.83 4.67
CA GLN A 275 7.75 -35.06 4.15
C GLN A 275 7.24 -34.05 5.18
N MET A 276 7.32 -32.75 4.86
CA MET A 276 6.51 -31.72 5.50
C MET A 276 5.32 -31.38 4.61
N LYS A 277 4.15 -31.37 5.24
CA LYS A 277 2.84 -31.01 4.69
C LYS A 277 2.88 -29.61 4.07
N GLY A 278 2.74 -29.56 2.75
CA GLY A 278 1.94 -28.60 1.99
C GLY A 278 2.04 -27.13 2.39
N GLU A 279 3.18 -26.50 2.11
CA GLU A 279 3.24 -25.07 1.85
C GLU A 279 2.49 -24.79 0.53
N PRO A 280 1.56 -23.81 0.44
CA PRO A 280 0.99 -23.44 -0.84
C PRO A 280 2.11 -22.83 -1.67
N ASN A 281 2.52 -23.52 -2.74
CA ASN A 281 3.55 -23.10 -3.68
C ASN A 281 3.10 -21.79 -4.36
N HIS A 282 3.33 -20.64 -3.73
CA HIS A 282 2.95 -19.34 -4.28
C HIS A 282 3.62 -19.11 -5.64
N VAL A 283 4.86 -19.60 -5.81
CA VAL A 283 5.55 -19.60 -7.11
C VAL A 283 4.82 -20.48 -8.13
N GLY A 284 4.35 -21.66 -7.73
CA GLY A 284 3.57 -22.55 -8.60
C GLY A 284 2.24 -21.93 -9.02
N HIS A 285 1.56 -21.23 -8.11
CA HIS A 285 0.34 -20.48 -8.42
C HIS A 285 0.61 -19.30 -9.35
N ILE A 286 1.68 -18.53 -9.15
CA ILE A 286 2.06 -17.43 -10.04
C ILE A 286 2.39 -17.96 -11.45
N VAL A 287 3.14 -19.05 -11.54
CA VAL A 287 3.47 -19.70 -12.83
C VAL A 287 2.20 -20.26 -13.51
N ALA A 288 1.30 -20.89 -12.76
CA ALA A 288 0.05 -21.40 -13.31
C ALA A 288 -0.86 -20.26 -13.83
N LEU A 289 -0.96 -19.16 -13.08
CA LEU A 289 -1.77 -18.00 -13.47
C LEU A 289 -1.19 -17.28 -14.70
N THR A 290 0.14 -17.14 -14.77
CA THR A 290 0.81 -16.55 -15.93
C THR A 290 0.66 -17.42 -17.18
N LEU A 291 0.80 -18.75 -17.07
CA LEU A 291 0.57 -19.67 -18.19
C LEU A 291 -0.90 -19.67 -18.64
N ALA A 292 -1.85 -19.67 -17.70
CA ALA A 292 -3.27 -19.57 -18.01
C ALA A 292 -3.61 -18.25 -18.71
N PHE A 293 -3.01 -17.14 -18.29
CA PHE A 293 -3.17 -15.84 -18.95
C PHE A 293 -2.63 -15.85 -20.38
N LEU A 294 -1.42 -16.38 -20.59
CA LEU A 294 -0.82 -16.50 -21.93
C LEU A 294 -1.66 -17.40 -22.85
N LEU A 295 -2.19 -18.51 -22.34
CA LEU A 295 -3.10 -19.39 -23.08
C LEU A 295 -4.39 -18.66 -23.47
N THR A 296 -4.96 -17.87 -22.55
CA THR A 296 -6.17 -17.09 -22.81
C THR A 296 -5.94 -16.05 -23.90
N LEU A 297 -4.80 -15.35 -23.87
CA LEU A 297 -4.39 -14.42 -24.93
C LEU A 297 -4.20 -15.13 -26.27
N ALA A 298 -3.57 -16.31 -26.29
CA ALA A 298 -3.37 -17.09 -27.51
C ALA A 298 -4.71 -17.56 -28.12
N VAL A 299 -5.67 -17.98 -27.29
CA VAL A 299 -7.01 -18.38 -27.73
C VAL A 299 -7.77 -17.18 -28.30
N ILE A 300 -7.76 -16.04 -27.61
CA ILE A 300 -8.39 -14.80 -28.10
C ILE A 300 -7.77 -14.38 -29.44
N PHE A 301 -6.44 -14.41 -29.54
CA PHE A 301 -5.73 -14.10 -30.78
C PHE A 301 -6.08 -15.06 -31.92
N GLY A 302 -6.18 -16.36 -31.63
CA GLY A 302 -6.64 -17.38 -32.57
C GLY A 302 -8.06 -17.14 -33.07
N PHE A 303 -8.99 -16.77 -32.17
CA PHE A 303 -10.35 -16.38 -32.56
C PHE A 303 -10.36 -15.13 -33.44
N ILE A 304 -9.53 -14.13 -33.14
CA ILE A 304 -9.41 -12.93 -33.98
C ILE A 304 -8.92 -13.32 -35.38
N ILE A 305 -7.86 -14.11 -35.50
CA ILE A 305 -7.37 -14.59 -36.81
C ILE A 305 -8.48 -15.37 -37.53
N TYR A 306 -9.18 -16.26 -36.84
CA TYR A 306 -10.26 -17.03 -37.43
C TYR A 306 -11.38 -16.13 -37.98
N PHE A 307 -11.90 -15.20 -37.19
CA PHE A 307 -13.03 -14.36 -37.59
C PHE A 307 -12.68 -13.25 -38.58
N TYR A 308 -11.42 -12.81 -38.63
CA TYR A 308 -10.97 -11.71 -39.48
C TYR A 308 -10.27 -12.18 -40.76
N TRP A 309 -9.56 -13.30 -40.73
CA TRP A 309 -8.77 -13.81 -41.86
C TRP A 309 -9.28 -15.15 -42.39
N ALA A 310 -9.53 -16.14 -41.53
CA ALA A 310 -9.79 -17.51 -41.99
C ALA A 310 -11.28 -17.82 -42.27
N ARG A 311 -12.22 -17.03 -41.75
CA ARG A 311 -13.67 -17.34 -41.80
C ARG A 311 -14.19 -17.49 -43.22
N ASP A 312 -13.78 -16.63 -44.15
CA ASP A 312 -14.29 -16.65 -45.52
C ASP A 312 -13.61 -17.72 -46.37
N ALA A 313 -12.33 -18.01 -46.10
CA ALA A 313 -11.61 -19.15 -46.68
C ALA A 313 -12.21 -20.49 -46.24
N VAL A 314 -12.49 -20.65 -44.94
CA VAL A 314 -13.11 -21.88 -44.38
C VAL A 314 -14.53 -22.08 -44.92
N LYS A 315 -15.34 -21.02 -45.02
CA LYS A 315 -16.66 -21.12 -45.66
C LYS A 315 -16.57 -21.52 -47.13
N GLY A 316 -15.58 -21.01 -47.86
CA GLY A 316 -15.32 -21.38 -49.25
C GLY A 316 -15.00 -22.88 -49.37
N LEU A 317 -14.16 -23.39 -48.46
CA LEU A 317 -13.72 -24.78 -48.44
C LEU A 317 -14.85 -25.75 -48.05
N VAL A 318 -15.66 -25.39 -47.04
CA VAL A 318 -16.85 -26.15 -46.63
C VAL A 318 -17.91 -26.18 -47.74
N LYS A 319 -18.11 -25.06 -48.44
CA LYS A 319 -19.02 -25.00 -49.60
C LYS A 319 -18.51 -25.88 -50.75
N HIS A 320 -17.20 -25.88 -51.00
CA HIS A 320 -16.59 -26.72 -52.02
C HIS A 320 -16.75 -28.20 -51.69
N TRP A 321 -16.48 -28.60 -50.44
CA TRP A 321 -16.64 -29.97 -49.93
C TRP A 321 -18.11 -30.45 -49.96
N LYS A 322 -19.06 -29.56 -49.68
CA LYS A 322 -20.49 -29.89 -49.72
C LYS A 322 -20.99 -30.07 -51.17
N ASN A 323 -20.39 -29.35 -52.12
CA ASN A 323 -20.72 -29.46 -53.53
C ASN A 323 -20.06 -30.69 -54.19
N SER A 324 -18.87 -31.11 -53.75
CA SER A 324 -18.18 -32.30 -54.27
C SER A 324 -18.73 -33.62 -53.74
N ASN A 325 -19.55 -33.59 -52.68
CA ASN A 325 -20.21 -34.77 -52.10
C ASN A 325 -21.74 -34.77 -52.30
N ALA A 326 -22.27 -33.91 -53.17
CA ALA A 326 -23.69 -33.94 -53.52
C ALA A 326 -23.98 -35.11 -54.48
N PRO A 327 -24.94 -36.01 -54.19
CA PRO A 327 -25.27 -37.11 -55.08
C PRO A 327 -25.84 -36.59 -56.41
N GLN A 328 -25.36 -37.14 -57.52
CA GLN A 328 -25.80 -36.79 -58.87
C GLN A 328 -27.28 -37.20 -59.06
N SER A 329 -28.16 -36.21 -59.24
CA SER A 329 -29.52 -36.45 -59.71
C SER A 329 -29.48 -36.75 -61.22
N ILE A 330 -30.03 -37.90 -61.59
CA ILE A 330 -30.24 -38.34 -62.98
C ILE A 330 -31.15 -37.34 -63.69
N SER A 331 -30.67 -36.77 -64.80
CA SER A 331 -31.45 -35.93 -65.72
C SER A 331 -32.44 -36.78 -66.54
N PRO A 332 -33.70 -36.35 -66.71
CA PRO A 332 -34.51 -36.77 -67.86
C PRO A 332 -34.31 -35.82 -69.06
N SER A 333 -34.40 -36.42 -70.24
CA SER A 333 -34.15 -35.88 -71.58
C SER A 333 -34.86 -34.57 -71.96
N ILE A 334 -34.07 -33.73 -72.62
CA ILE A 334 -34.30 -32.95 -73.85
C ILE A 334 -35.72 -33.02 -74.45
N ILE A 335 -36.44 -31.89 -74.42
CA ILE A 335 -37.34 -31.41 -75.49
C ILE A 335 -37.18 -29.88 -75.61
N PRO A 336 -36.81 -29.32 -76.78
CA PRO A 336 -36.71 -27.87 -76.99
C PRO A 336 -38.04 -27.25 -77.48
N PRO A 337 -38.16 -25.90 -77.51
CA PRO A 337 -39.36 -25.17 -77.10
C PRO A 337 -40.29 -24.83 -78.27
N ASN A 338 -41.58 -24.66 -77.98
CA ASN A 338 -42.49 -23.97 -78.90
C ASN A 338 -42.74 -22.54 -78.38
N LYS A 339 -42.15 -21.56 -79.06
CA LYS A 339 -42.50 -20.15 -78.95
C LYS A 339 -43.75 -19.92 -79.79
N THR A 340 -44.83 -19.47 -79.18
CA THR A 340 -45.83 -18.63 -79.86
C THR A 340 -46.45 -17.68 -78.85
N SER A 341 -46.18 -16.39 -79.04
CA SER A 341 -46.84 -15.28 -78.37
C SER A 341 -48.29 -15.19 -78.83
N ILE A 342 -49.25 -15.09 -77.90
CA ILE A 342 -50.48 -14.30 -78.11
C ILE A 342 -50.84 -13.61 -76.79
N MET A 343 -50.76 -12.29 -76.77
CA MET A 343 -51.50 -11.43 -75.84
C MET A 343 -52.97 -11.47 -76.23
N THR A 344 -53.85 -11.70 -75.27
CA THR A 344 -55.26 -11.30 -75.39
C THR A 344 -55.72 -10.78 -74.03
N ILE A 345 -55.82 -9.45 -73.94
CA ILE A 345 -56.50 -8.75 -72.86
C ILE A 345 -57.98 -8.72 -73.23
N SER A 346 -58.82 -9.35 -72.40
CA SER A 346 -60.27 -9.16 -72.41
C SER A 346 -60.75 -9.33 -70.97
N GLY A 347 -60.83 -8.23 -70.23
CA GLY A 347 -61.50 -8.21 -68.93
C GLY A 347 -62.97 -7.82 -69.09
N PRO A 348 -63.88 -8.31 -68.24
CA PRO A 348 -65.03 -7.56 -67.78
C PRO A 348 -64.70 -6.78 -66.51
N ILE A 349 -65.43 -5.68 -66.40
CA ILE A 349 -65.24 -4.54 -65.51
C ILE A 349 -65.63 -4.86 -64.06
N GLY A 350 -64.85 -4.36 -63.11
CA GLY A 350 -65.28 -4.06 -61.74
C GLY A 350 -65.10 -5.18 -60.72
N VAL A 351 -63.94 -5.19 -60.03
CA VAL A 351 -63.74 -5.31 -58.56
C VAL A 351 -62.23 -5.48 -58.31
N PRO A 352 -61.57 -4.63 -57.50
CA PRO A 352 -60.14 -4.78 -57.18
C PRO A 352 -59.88 -5.83 -56.08
N PRO A 353 -58.93 -6.76 -56.25
CA PRO A 353 -58.49 -7.69 -55.21
C PRO A 353 -57.51 -7.03 -54.20
N PRO A 354 -57.41 -7.57 -52.96
CA PRO A 354 -56.80 -6.89 -51.82
C PRO A 354 -55.26 -6.85 -51.80
N ILE A 355 -54.74 -5.78 -51.19
CA ILE A 355 -53.34 -5.37 -51.09
C ILE A 355 -52.61 -6.16 -49.96
N PRO A 356 -51.45 -6.80 -50.22
CA PRO A 356 -50.60 -7.37 -49.18
C PRO A 356 -49.74 -6.30 -48.45
N PRO A 357 -49.38 -6.50 -47.17
CA PRO A 357 -48.89 -5.45 -46.30
C PRO A 357 -47.46 -4.99 -46.60
N ARG A 358 -47.28 -3.66 -46.69
CA ARG A 358 -46.02 -2.96 -46.89
C ARG A 358 -45.28 -2.78 -45.56
N ARG A 359 -44.13 -3.44 -45.40
CA ARG A 359 -43.19 -3.22 -44.30
C ARG A 359 -42.50 -1.87 -44.48
N GLN A 360 -42.73 -0.93 -43.58
CA GLN A 360 -42.12 0.40 -43.60
C GLN A 360 -40.61 0.32 -43.32
N ARG A 361 -39.86 1.10 -44.11
CA ARG A 361 -38.43 1.34 -44.02
C ARG A 361 -38.27 2.78 -43.54
N SER A 362 -37.82 3.01 -42.32
CA SER A 362 -37.52 4.36 -41.83
C SER A 362 -36.08 4.72 -42.19
N ALA A 363 -35.93 5.64 -43.13
CA ALA A 363 -34.71 6.38 -43.40
C ALA A 363 -34.56 7.51 -42.37
N GLY A 364 -33.32 7.76 -41.93
CA GLY A 364 -32.99 8.90 -41.09
C GLY A 364 -32.81 10.19 -41.90
N LEU A 365 -32.88 11.32 -41.20
CA LEU A 365 -32.40 12.67 -41.55
C LEU A 365 -32.09 13.42 -40.22
N PRO A 366 -31.34 14.55 -40.24
CA PRO A 366 -30.16 14.78 -39.41
C PRO A 366 -30.43 15.58 -38.13
N ALA A 367 -29.50 15.49 -37.16
CA ALA A 367 -29.51 16.28 -35.95
C ALA A 367 -28.84 17.65 -36.17
N GLU A 368 -29.58 18.72 -35.93
CA GLU A 368 -29.07 20.06 -35.63
C GLU A 368 -28.72 20.18 -34.12
N PRO A 369 -27.83 21.11 -33.72
CA PRO A 369 -27.27 21.16 -32.39
C PRO A 369 -28.19 21.91 -31.42
N MET A 370 -28.81 21.20 -30.48
CA MET A 370 -29.49 21.82 -29.34
C MET A 370 -28.56 21.96 -28.15
N SER A 371 -28.41 23.21 -27.71
CA SER A 371 -27.79 23.67 -26.48
C SER A 371 -28.37 22.98 -25.23
N PRO A 372 -27.56 22.77 -24.18
CA PRO A 372 -28.03 22.12 -22.96
C PRO A 372 -29.00 23.03 -22.19
N PRO A 373 -30.10 22.48 -21.63
CA PRO A 373 -30.97 23.24 -20.74
C PRO A 373 -30.25 23.57 -19.42
N PRO A 374 -30.53 24.73 -18.80
CA PRO A 374 -29.89 25.15 -17.57
C PRO A 374 -30.28 24.21 -16.41
N GLN A 375 -29.29 23.63 -15.75
CA GLN A 375 -29.46 22.90 -14.51
C GLN A 375 -29.92 23.87 -13.40
N PRO A 376 -30.95 23.54 -12.60
CA PRO A 376 -31.39 24.42 -11.54
C PRO A 376 -30.34 24.47 -10.41
N ILE A 377 -29.81 25.67 -10.21
CA ILE A 377 -29.06 26.09 -9.02
C ILE A 377 -29.99 25.90 -7.81
N ARG A 378 -29.73 24.92 -6.95
CA ARG A 378 -30.27 24.93 -5.58
C ARG A 378 -29.29 25.66 -4.68
N SER A 379 -29.60 26.92 -4.42
CA SER A 379 -29.03 27.71 -3.34
C SER A 379 -29.57 27.25 -1.98
N ILE A 380 -28.74 27.51 -0.97
CA ILE A 380 -28.76 27.02 0.42
C ILE A 380 -29.81 27.76 1.28
N SER A 381 -30.54 27.03 2.13
CA SER A 381 -31.14 27.44 3.43
C SER A 381 -31.67 26.15 4.10
N SER A 382 -31.47 25.74 5.36
CA SER A 382 -31.23 26.36 6.67
C SER A 382 -30.65 25.29 7.66
N PRO A 383 -30.20 25.63 8.88
CA PRO A 383 -29.18 24.87 9.62
C PRO A 383 -29.69 23.67 10.42
N MET A 384 -28.86 22.62 10.51
CA MET A 384 -29.05 21.49 11.42
C MET A 384 -28.67 21.88 12.85
N SER A 385 -29.59 21.70 13.80
CA SER A 385 -29.32 21.79 15.23
C SER A 385 -28.48 20.60 15.69
N VAL A 386 -27.35 20.86 16.35
CA VAL A 386 -26.50 19.84 16.99
C VAL A 386 -26.77 19.84 18.49
N THR A 387 -27.02 18.66 19.07
CA THR A 387 -27.23 18.47 20.50
C THR A 387 -25.93 18.00 21.15
N ILE A 388 -25.45 18.71 22.17
CA ILE A 388 -24.38 18.25 23.07
C ILE A 388 -24.95 18.30 24.49
N ASN A 389 -24.97 17.16 25.20
CA ASN A 389 -25.50 17.02 26.56
C ASN A 389 -26.92 17.56 26.78
N GLY A 390 -27.82 17.35 25.81
CA GLY A 390 -29.26 17.59 25.99
C GLY A 390 -29.73 19.05 25.92
N VAL A 391 -28.90 20.00 25.49
CA VAL A 391 -29.30 21.41 25.33
C VAL A 391 -29.06 21.87 23.87
N GLN A 392 -30.06 22.52 23.27
CA GLN A 392 -29.99 23.07 21.91
C GLN A 392 -29.33 24.46 21.90
N VAL A 393 -28.41 24.69 20.95
CA VAL A 393 -27.77 26.01 20.71
C VAL A 393 -28.05 26.47 19.28
N PRO A 394 -28.59 27.68 19.06
CA PRO A 394 -28.88 28.20 17.71
C PRO A 394 -27.61 28.69 16.98
N ALA A 395 -27.55 28.46 15.67
CA ALA A 395 -26.42 28.81 14.82
C ALA A 395 -26.52 30.26 14.29
N GLY A 396 -25.57 31.11 14.69
CA GLY A 396 -25.28 32.41 14.05
C GLY A 396 -25.54 33.62 14.93
N GLY A 397 -24.48 34.13 15.58
CA GLY A 397 -24.49 35.41 16.28
C GLY A 397 -23.06 35.90 16.55
N THR A 398 -22.63 36.91 15.80
CA THR A 398 -21.46 37.73 16.06
C THR A 398 -21.59 38.39 17.44
N LEU A 399 -20.68 38.08 18.37
CA LEU A 399 -20.55 38.84 19.62
C LEU A 399 -19.34 39.77 19.53
N SER A 400 -19.72 41.04 19.43
CA SER A 400 -18.91 42.25 19.44
C SER A 400 -18.00 42.36 20.66
N LYS A 401 -16.82 42.95 20.45
CA LYS A 401 -15.93 43.45 21.50
C LYS A 401 -16.70 44.37 22.46
N LYS A 402 -16.71 44.05 23.76
CA LYS A 402 -16.82 45.01 24.86
C LYS A 402 -16.00 44.52 26.07
N ASN A 403 -14.83 45.15 26.27
CA ASN A 403 -14.41 45.61 27.61
C ASN A 403 -15.15 46.95 27.84
N PRO A 404 -15.41 47.43 29.07
CA PRO A 404 -14.63 47.31 30.32
C PRO A 404 -15.52 46.82 31.51
N THR A 405 -15.10 46.60 32.77
CA THR A 405 -14.46 47.50 33.74
C THR A 405 -14.08 46.71 35.01
N VAL A 406 -12.90 47.04 35.53
CA VAL A 406 -12.49 47.16 36.95
C VAL A 406 -13.60 46.96 38.01
N HIS A 407 -13.37 46.04 38.96
CA HIS A 407 -13.57 46.36 40.38
C HIS A 407 -12.61 45.56 41.27
N SER A 408 -11.82 46.32 42.01
CA SER A 408 -11.12 45.94 43.23
C SER A 408 -12.09 45.51 44.33
N ARG A 409 -11.81 44.39 45.00
CA ARG A 409 -11.59 44.30 46.45
C ARG A 409 -11.01 42.95 46.81
#